data_AF-A0A935UAL3-F1
#
_entry.id   AF-A0A935UAL3-F1
#
_cell.length_a   1.000
_cell.length_b   1.000
_cell.length_c   1.000
_cell.angle_alpha   90.00
_cell.angle_beta   90.00
_cell.angle_gamma   90.00
#
_symmetry.space_group_name_H-M   'P 1'
#
loop_
_entity.id
_entity.type
_entity.pdbx_description
1 polymer ?
#
loop_
_entity_poly.entity_id
_entity_poly.type
_entity_poly.pdbx_seq_one_letter_code
_entity_poly.pdbx_strand_id
1 'polypeptide(L)'
;MAAITSVVVLFGGATAVAMRGHTRVAASPGWDVAGERSRRDADIAWYTMRAERDPTGAFDRLRLAALYLQRARERGSPADLLLAEQEARRSLANRRAHNSEAFRVLAIALIGQHRFAEAADATDSLLTADPASHGAQSLRAEIALEQGDYHLADRLFMPLDHPGRTLPSPLESPGGPRCVAARGMPRRCSSRPGKTLGAWPSRPRNRSRGMTSVWEISRARLARRDSRRAP
;
A
#
# COMPACT_ATOMS: atom_id res chain seq x y z
N MET A 1 17.55 41.66 -55.06
CA MET A 1 16.70 41.44 -56.25
C MET A 1 17.29 40.29 -57.06
N ALA A 2 16.61 39.14 -57.14
CA ALA A 2 16.81 38.01 -58.06
C ALA A 2 16.35 36.72 -57.35
N ALA A 3 15.73 35.72 -57.94
CA ALA A 3 14.97 35.56 -59.17
C ALA A 3 14.21 34.24 -58.93
N ILE A 4 12.90 34.25 -59.19
CA ILE A 4 11.98 33.15 -58.93
C ILE A 4 12.24 32.06 -59.97
N THR A 5 12.51 30.83 -59.55
CA THR A 5 12.54 29.66 -60.45
C THR A 5 11.52 28.64 -59.95
N SER A 6 10.41 28.56 -60.68
CA SER A 6 9.33 27.62 -60.46
C SER A 6 9.78 26.19 -60.76
N VAL A 7 9.58 25.27 -59.83
CA VAL A 7 9.64 23.83 -60.11
C VAL A 7 8.24 23.25 -59.90
N VAL A 8 7.67 22.79 -61.01
CA VAL A 8 6.45 21.99 -61.06
C VAL A 8 6.83 20.55 -60.71
N VAL A 9 6.29 20.00 -59.62
CA VAL A 9 6.38 18.56 -59.33
C VAL A 9 4.98 17.96 -59.40
N LEU A 10 4.85 17.02 -60.33
CA LEU A 10 3.66 16.23 -60.62
C LEU A 10 3.22 15.39 -59.42
N PHE A 11 1.95 15.56 -59.04
CA PHE A 11 1.23 14.65 -58.13
C PHE A 11 0.90 13.35 -58.86
N GLY A 12 1.73 12.33 -58.68
CA GLY A 12 1.42 10.95 -59.05
C GLY A 12 0.76 10.23 -57.86
N GLY A 13 -0.54 9.96 -57.98
CA GLY A 13 -1.31 9.19 -57.01
C GLY A 13 -1.00 7.70 -57.08
N ALA A 14 -0.83 7.09 -55.91
CA ALA A 14 -0.98 5.65 -55.69
C ALA A 14 -1.64 5.44 -54.32
N THR A 15 -2.94 5.22 -54.30
CA THR A 15 -3.69 4.82 -53.11
C THR A 15 -3.45 3.34 -52.84
N ALA A 16 -2.32 3.03 -52.19
CA ALA A 16 -2.10 1.72 -51.62
C ALA A 16 -3.05 1.54 -50.41
N VAL A 17 -4.09 0.72 -50.58
CA VAL A 17 -4.90 0.21 -49.47
C VAL A 17 -4.00 -0.70 -48.65
N ALA A 18 -3.30 -0.11 -47.69
CA ALA A 18 -2.53 -0.83 -46.69
C ALA A 18 -3.51 -1.62 -45.83
N MET A 19 -3.63 -2.92 -46.09
CA MET A 19 -4.16 -3.86 -45.11
C MET A 19 -3.31 -3.67 -43.85
N ARG A 20 -3.89 -3.05 -42.82
CA ARG A 20 -3.32 -3.04 -41.47
C ARG A 20 -3.25 -4.49 -41.02
N GLY A 21 -2.12 -5.12 -41.33
CA GLY A 21 -1.68 -6.29 -40.58
C GLY A 21 -1.75 -5.87 -39.13
N HIS A 22 -2.58 -6.56 -38.35
CA HIS A 22 -2.49 -6.50 -36.91
C HIS A 22 -1.04 -6.83 -36.58
N THR A 23 -0.26 -5.81 -36.26
CA THR A 23 1.03 -5.99 -35.62
C THR A 23 0.71 -6.83 -34.40
N ARG A 24 1.14 -8.09 -34.42
CA ARG A 24 1.20 -8.88 -33.20
C ARG A 24 2.02 -8.02 -32.25
N VAL A 25 1.35 -7.40 -31.29
CA VAL A 25 2.00 -6.76 -30.15
C VAL A 25 2.85 -7.88 -29.58
N ALA A 26 4.16 -7.81 -29.80
CA ALA A 26 5.10 -8.74 -29.20
C ALA A 26 4.72 -8.78 -27.72
N ALA A 27 4.44 -9.99 -27.21
CA ALA A 27 4.11 -10.18 -25.81
C ALA A 27 5.13 -9.34 -25.02
N SER A 28 4.64 -8.36 -24.26
CA SER A 28 5.51 -7.51 -23.45
C SER A 28 6.47 -8.43 -22.71
N PRO A 29 7.78 -8.15 -22.71
CA PRO A 29 8.78 -9.06 -22.13
C PRO A 29 8.28 -9.47 -20.77
N GLY A 30 7.86 -10.73 -20.65
CA GLY A 30 7.22 -11.25 -19.45
C GLY A 30 8.23 -11.02 -18.35
N TRP A 31 7.90 -10.14 -17.40
CA TRP A 31 8.78 -9.82 -16.30
C TRP A 31 9.18 -11.14 -15.63
N ASP A 32 10.47 -11.44 -15.63
CA ASP A 32 10.99 -12.66 -15.04
C ASP A 32 10.89 -12.55 -13.52
N VAL A 33 9.71 -12.87 -13.00
CA VAL A 33 9.40 -12.87 -11.57
C VAL A 33 10.33 -13.83 -10.80
N ALA A 34 10.75 -14.93 -11.43
CA ALA A 34 11.70 -15.85 -10.82
C ALA A 34 13.09 -15.23 -10.71
N GLY A 35 13.55 -14.55 -11.76
CA GLY A 35 14.79 -13.79 -11.78
C GLY A 35 14.82 -12.65 -10.75
N GLU A 36 13.71 -11.91 -10.59
CA GLU A 36 13.61 -10.86 -9.57
C GLU A 36 13.69 -11.42 -8.15
N ARG A 37 13.03 -12.55 -7.86
CA ARG A 37 13.14 -13.21 -6.55
C ARG A 37 14.56 -13.69 -6.27
N SER A 38 15.23 -14.28 -7.27
CA SER A 38 16.62 -14.73 -7.15
C SER A 38 17.59 -13.57 -6.87
N ARG A 39 17.44 -12.45 -7.59
CA ARG A 39 18.23 -11.23 -7.32
C ARG A 39 18.02 -10.71 -5.90
N ARG A 40 16.79 -10.74 -5.38
CA ARG A 40 16.52 -10.33 -4.00
C ARG A 40 17.14 -11.26 -2.96
N ASP A 41 17.10 -12.56 -3.17
CA ASP A 41 17.75 -13.50 -2.25
C ASP A 41 19.28 -13.30 -2.26
N ALA A 42 19.88 -12.99 -3.41
CA ALA A 42 21.29 -12.60 -3.50
C ALA A 42 21.58 -11.28 -2.76
N ASP A 43 20.72 -10.26 -2.91
CA ASP A 43 20.81 -9.01 -2.17
C ASP A 43 20.71 -9.23 -0.65
N ILE A 44 19.78 -10.09 -0.20
CA ILE A 44 19.63 -10.43 1.22
C ILE A 44 20.93 -11.07 1.74
N ALA A 45 21.50 -12.04 1.00
CA ALA A 45 22.76 -12.66 1.40
C ALA A 45 23.91 -11.65 1.47
N TRP A 46 24.00 -10.75 0.49
CA TRP A 46 25.01 -9.70 0.45
C TRP A 46 24.91 -8.73 1.63
N TYR A 47 23.72 -8.22 1.91
CA TYR A 47 23.50 -7.29 3.03
C TYR A 47 23.61 -7.97 4.40
N THR A 48 23.28 -9.26 4.50
CA THR A 48 23.51 -10.04 5.72
C THR A 48 25.00 -10.09 6.07
N MET A 49 25.84 -10.51 5.11
CA MET A 49 27.29 -10.55 5.30
C MET A 49 27.86 -9.18 5.67
N ARG A 50 27.39 -8.10 5.02
CA ARG A 50 27.83 -6.74 5.35
C ARG A 50 27.44 -6.30 6.77
N ALA A 51 26.19 -6.57 7.16
CA ALA A 51 25.68 -6.23 8.49
C ALA A 51 26.33 -7.06 9.62
N GLU A 52 26.85 -8.25 9.31
CA GLU A 52 27.68 -9.05 10.22
C GLU A 52 29.09 -8.48 10.34
N ARG A 53 29.68 -8.01 9.24
CA ARG A 53 31.01 -7.40 9.23
C ARG A 53 31.04 -6.03 9.92
N ASP A 54 29.99 -5.24 9.77
CA ASP A 54 29.79 -3.98 10.50
C ASP A 54 28.44 -4.00 11.25
N PRO A 55 28.42 -4.48 12.50
CA PRO A 55 27.21 -4.51 13.32
C PRO A 55 26.66 -3.12 13.67
N THR A 56 27.48 -2.08 13.59
CA THR A 56 27.11 -0.69 13.93
C THR A 56 26.53 0.07 12.74
N GLY A 57 26.69 -0.46 11.53
CA GLY A 57 26.18 0.12 10.28
C GLY A 57 24.65 0.15 10.22
N ALA A 58 24.05 1.30 10.56
CA ALA A 58 22.59 1.46 10.55
C ALA A 58 21.96 1.30 9.15
N PHE A 59 22.67 1.72 8.10
CA PHE A 59 22.16 1.68 6.73
C PHE A 59 22.03 0.26 6.18
N ASP A 60 23.03 -0.61 6.40
CA ASP A 60 22.99 -1.99 5.93
C ASP A 60 21.87 -2.78 6.63
N ARG A 61 21.68 -2.54 7.94
CA ARG A 61 20.56 -3.07 8.72
C ARG A 61 19.20 -2.62 8.17
N LEU A 62 19.05 -1.33 7.87
CA LEU A 62 17.83 -0.79 7.24
C LEU A 62 17.56 -1.46 5.89
N ARG A 63 18.59 -1.57 5.04
CA ARG A 63 18.44 -2.17 3.72
C ARG A 63 18.02 -3.64 3.81
N LEU A 64 18.62 -4.38 4.75
CA LEU A 64 18.24 -5.76 5.03
C LEU A 64 16.79 -5.87 5.52
N ALA A 65 16.35 -4.97 6.42
CA ALA A 65 14.97 -4.91 6.88
C ALA A 65 13.96 -4.70 5.73
N ALA A 66 14.25 -3.77 4.82
CA ALA A 66 13.41 -3.49 3.65
C ALA A 66 13.32 -4.69 2.69
N LEU A 67 14.44 -5.40 2.48
CA LEU A 67 14.47 -6.61 1.64
C LEU A 67 13.63 -7.74 2.22
N TYR A 68 13.71 -7.96 3.54
CA TYR A 68 12.86 -8.93 4.22
C TYR A 68 11.38 -8.56 4.11
N LEU A 69 11.03 -7.29 4.31
CA LEU A 69 9.65 -6.83 4.16
C LEU A 69 9.12 -7.08 2.74
N GLN A 70 9.92 -6.79 1.72
CA GLN A 70 9.55 -7.07 0.33
C GLN A 70 9.35 -8.57 0.09
N ARG A 71 10.25 -9.41 0.62
CA ARG A 71 10.13 -10.87 0.51
C ARG A 71 8.89 -11.40 1.23
N ALA A 72 8.53 -10.82 2.37
CA ALA A 72 7.32 -11.14 3.11
C ALA A 72 6.06 -10.90 2.26
N ARG A 73 5.97 -9.76 1.54
CA ARG A 73 4.83 -9.47 0.64
C ARG A 73 4.70 -10.48 -0.49
N GLU A 74 5.83 -10.97 -0.99
CA GLU A 74 5.86 -11.86 -2.14
C GLU A 74 5.67 -13.33 -1.82
N ARG A 75 6.02 -13.74 -0.60
CA ARG A 75 5.92 -15.12 -0.12
C ARG A 75 4.78 -15.32 0.88
N GLY A 76 4.23 -14.24 1.44
CA GLY A 76 3.31 -14.29 2.57
C GLY A 76 3.95 -14.87 3.83
N SER A 77 5.27 -14.74 4.01
CA SER A 77 6.03 -15.37 5.11
C SER A 77 6.02 -14.51 6.38
N PRO A 78 5.39 -14.96 7.49
CA PRO A 78 5.44 -14.22 8.76
C PRO A 78 6.84 -14.16 9.36
N ALA A 79 7.71 -15.14 9.06
CA ALA A 79 9.09 -15.15 9.52
C ALA A 79 9.90 -13.97 8.94
N ASP A 80 9.63 -13.60 7.67
CA ASP A 80 10.28 -12.45 7.06
C ASP A 80 9.83 -11.12 7.68
N LEU A 81 8.59 -11.03 8.18
CA LEU A 81 8.13 -9.85 8.93
C LEU A 81 8.87 -9.69 10.25
N LEU A 82 9.14 -10.79 10.96
CA LEU A 82 9.91 -10.77 12.21
C LEU A 82 11.37 -10.37 11.97
N LEU A 83 11.97 -10.86 10.89
CA LEU A 83 13.33 -10.46 10.48
C LEU A 83 13.37 -8.98 10.08
N ALA A 84 12.39 -8.50 9.31
CA ALA A 84 12.27 -7.09 8.97
C ALA A 84 12.17 -6.19 10.20
N GLU A 85 11.33 -6.56 11.18
CA GLU A 85 11.22 -5.85 12.45
C GLU A 85 12.56 -5.83 13.21
N GLN A 86 13.20 -6.99 13.37
CA GLN A 86 14.45 -7.10 14.12
C GLN A 86 15.53 -6.19 13.54
N GLU A 87 15.70 -6.21 12.22
CA GLU A 87 16.73 -5.42 11.54
C GLU A 87 16.39 -3.92 11.54
N ALA A 88 15.11 -3.55 11.42
CA ALA A 88 14.68 -2.16 11.56
C ALA A 88 14.94 -1.62 12.98
N ARG A 89 14.62 -2.41 14.02
CA ARG A 89 14.92 -2.03 15.42
C ARG A 89 16.42 -1.90 15.67
N ARG A 90 17.25 -2.79 15.13
CA ARG A 90 18.72 -2.70 15.21
C ARG A 90 19.24 -1.45 14.50
N SER A 91 18.73 -1.13 13.31
CA SER A 91 19.07 0.11 12.60
C SER A 91 18.76 1.36 13.45
N LEU A 92 17.59 1.40 14.09
CA LEU A 92 17.17 2.51 14.96
C LEU A 92 17.99 2.59 16.25
N ALA A 93 18.41 1.44 16.81
CA ALA A 93 19.31 1.40 17.97
C ALA A 93 20.69 1.98 17.63
N ASN A 94 21.20 1.70 16.43
CA ASN A 94 22.48 2.23 15.96
C ASN A 94 22.38 3.72 15.60
N ARG A 95 21.28 4.14 14.97
CA ARG A 95 21.05 5.53 14.58
C ARG A 95 19.56 5.86 14.50
N ARG A 96 19.09 6.70 15.44
CA ARG A 96 17.71 7.18 15.47
C ARG A 96 17.50 8.45 14.64
N ALA A 97 18.43 9.40 14.70
CA ALA A 97 18.36 10.65 13.95
C ALA A 97 18.52 10.42 12.44
N HIS A 98 17.76 11.16 11.62
CA HIS A 98 17.77 11.04 10.15
C HIS A 98 17.57 9.62 9.62
N ASN A 99 16.76 8.82 10.34
CA ASN A 99 16.47 7.43 9.99
C ASN A 99 14.96 7.17 9.90
N SER A 100 14.23 8.10 9.25
CA SER A 100 12.79 7.99 9.06
C SER A 100 12.41 6.70 8.32
N GLU A 101 13.19 6.28 7.33
CA GLU A 101 12.88 5.05 6.60
C GLU A 101 12.89 3.80 7.49
N ALA A 102 13.74 3.72 8.52
CA ALA A 102 13.71 2.59 9.46
C ALA A 102 12.43 2.56 10.31
N PHE A 103 11.90 3.72 10.73
CA PHE A 103 10.59 3.77 11.39
C PHE A 103 9.46 3.34 10.45
N ARG A 104 9.51 3.74 9.18
CA ARG A 104 8.52 3.33 8.18
C ARG A 104 8.53 1.82 7.96
N VAL A 105 9.71 1.23 7.74
CA VAL A 105 9.84 -0.24 7.60
C VAL A 105 9.37 -0.96 8.85
N LEU A 106 9.73 -0.46 10.04
CA LEU A 106 9.27 -1.00 11.32
C LEU A 106 7.74 -0.98 11.43
N ALA A 107 7.10 0.17 11.16
CA ALA A 107 5.65 0.30 11.22
C ALA A 107 4.95 -0.69 10.27
N ILE A 108 5.41 -0.84 9.03
CA ILE A 108 4.81 -1.77 8.07
C ILE A 108 5.02 -3.23 8.49
N ALA A 109 6.21 -3.58 9.00
CA ALA A 109 6.47 -4.92 9.51
C ALA A 109 5.55 -5.26 10.70
N LEU A 110 5.28 -4.29 11.58
CA LEU A 110 4.37 -4.43 12.72
C LEU A 110 2.90 -4.53 12.28
N ILE A 111 2.46 -3.78 11.27
CA ILE A 111 1.12 -3.92 10.65
C ILE A 111 0.94 -5.34 10.10
N GLY A 112 1.94 -5.86 9.35
CA GLY A 112 1.89 -7.22 8.82
C GLY A 112 1.81 -8.30 9.91
N GLN A 113 2.23 -7.99 11.14
CA GLN A 113 2.12 -8.85 12.31
C GLN A 113 0.85 -8.57 13.15
N HIS A 114 -0.04 -7.68 12.69
CA HIS A 114 -1.22 -7.21 13.43
C HIS A 114 -0.90 -6.57 14.79
N ARG A 115 0.27 -5.94 14.93
CA ARG A 115 0.73 -5.24 16.14
C ARG A 115 0.50 -3.73 16.02
N PHE A 116 -0.76 -3.35 15.86
CA PHE A 116 -1.15 -1.98 15.52
C PHE A 116 -0.75 -0.92 16.55
N ALA A 117 -0.74 -1.24 17.85
CA ALA A 117 -0.31 -0.31 18.90
C ALA A 117 1.16 0.12 18.71
N GLU A 118 2.06 -0.85 18.53
CA GLU A 118 3.48 -0.55 18.30
C GLU A 118 3.73 0.09 16.93
N ALA A 119 2.92 -0.26 15.92
CA ALA A 119 2.97 0.39 14.61
C ALA A 119 2.59 1.87 14.70
N ALA A 120 1.62 2.21 15.56
CA ALA A 120 1.24 3.59 15.85
C ALA A 120 2.43 4.35 16.47
N ASP A 121 3.08 3.78 17.50
CA ASP A 121 4.25 4.41 18.15
C ASP A 121 5.40 4.69 17.15
N ALA A 122 5.68 3.73 16.26
CA ALA A 122 6.69 3.89 15.21
C ALA A 122 6.32 5.00 14.21
N THR A 123 5.02 5.14 13.89
CA THR A 123 4.53 6.17 12.97
C THR A 123 4.44 7.55 13.63
N ASP A 124 4.10 7.61 14.91
CA ASP A 124 4.13 8.84 15.71
C ASP A 124 5.57 9.39 15.81
N SER A 125 6.57 8.49 15.83
CA SER A 125 7.99 8.90 15.71
C SER A 125 8.31 9.53 14.35
N LEU A 126 7.67 9.09 13.25
CA LEU A 126 7.79 9.73 11.93
C LEU A 126 7.15 11.12 11.93
N LEU A 127 5.93 11.24 12.44
CA LEU A 127 5.18 12.49 12.49
C LEU A 127 5.82 13.52 13.43
N THR A 128 6.51 13.06 14.48
CA THR A 128 7.32 13.95 15.33
C THR A 128 8.49 14.54 14.56
N ALA A 129 9.15 13.75 13.70
CA ALA A 129 10.29 14.20 12.90
C ALA A 129 9.87 15.08 11.71
N ASP A 130 8.74 14.76 11.09
CA ASP A 130 8.15 15.51 9.97
C ASP A 130 6.61 15.47 10.05
N PRO A 131 6.00 16.47 10.72
CA PRO A 131 4.54 16.55 10.84
C PRO A 131 3.81 16.70 9.50
N ALA A 132 4.50 17.21 8.46
CA ALA A 132 3.93 17.44 7.14
C ALA A 132 4.04 16.20 6.22
N SER A 133 4.62 15.09 6.71
CA SER A 133 4.80 13.89 5.90
C SER A 133 3.48 13.21 5.56
N HIS A 134 2.98 13.41 4.33
CA HIS A 134 1.75 12.78 3.86
C HIS A 134 1.79 11.25 3.94
N GLY A 135 2.96 10.65 3.67
CA GLY A 135 3.13 9.20 3.78
C GLY A 135 3.01 8.69 5.22
N ALA A 136 3.53 9.44 6.20
CA ALA A 136 3.39 9.08 7.61
C ALA A 136 1.96 9.32 8.11
N GLN A 137 1.30 10.41 7.67
CA GLN A 137 -0.10 10.69 7.98
C GLN A 137 -1.02 9.58 7.45
N SER A 138 -0.87 9.18 6.19
CA SER A 138 -1.64 8.08 5.58
C SER A 138 -1.43 6.77 6.34
N LEU A 139 -0.18 6.43 6.65
CA LEU A 139 0.13 5.21 7.39
C LEU A 139 -0.47 5.22 8.80
N ARG A 140 -0.44 6.36 9.49
CA ARG A 140 -1.03 6.51 10.83
C ARG A 140 -2.55 6.40 10.80
N ALA A 141 -3.17 6.93 9.75
CA ALA A 141 -4.60 6.85 9.51
C ALA A 141 -5.05 5.42 9.22
N GLU A 142 -4.33 4.68 8.38
CA GLU A 142 -4.56 3.24 8.14
C GLU A 142 -4.50 2.44 9.44
N ILE A 143 -3.47 2.68 10.28
CA ILE A 143 -3.36 2.04 11.60
C ILE A 143 -4.55 2.40 12.50
N ALA A 144 -5.01 3.65 12.50
CA ALA A 144 -6.16 4.08 13.28
C ALA A 144 -7.46 3.38 12.85
N LEU A 145 -7.66 3.14 11.54
CA LEU A 145 -8.79 2.36 11.04
C LEU A 145 -8.80 0.93 11.60
N GLU A 146 -7.64 0.27 11.59
CA GLU A 146 -7.47 -1.10 12.10
C GLU A 146 -7.65 -1.19 13.63
N GLN A 147 -7.40 -0.09 14.35
CA GLN A 147 -7.67 0.04 15.79
C GLN A 147 -9.13 0.40 16.11
N GLY A 148 -9.93 0.76 15.10
CA GLY A 148 -11.31 1.24 15.27
C GLY A 148 -11.43 2.72 15.66
N ASP A 149 -10.34 3.49 15.62
CA ASP A 149 -10.36 4.95 15.84
C ASP A 149 -10.63 5.70 14.53
N TYR A 150 -11.87 5.57 14.06
CA TYR A 150 -12.31 6.18 12.80
C TYR A 150 -12.25 7.72 12.84
N HIS A 151 -12.39 8.33 14.01
CA HIS A 151 -12.30 9.79 14.15
C HIS A 151 -10.86 10.30 13.96
N LEU A 152 -9.88 9.60 14.52
CA LEU A 152 -8.49 9.94 14.28
C LEU A 152 -8.11 9.69 12.82
N ALA A 153 -8.54 8.58 12.23
CA ALA A 153 -8.29 8.27 10.83
C ALA A 153 -8.84 9.38 9.90
N ASP A 154 -10.09 9.80 10.10
CA ASP A 154 -10.73 10.88 9.32
C ASP A 154 -9.92 12.19 9.38
N ARG A 155 -9.52 12.63 10.58
CA ARG A 155 -8.70 13.83 10.74
C ARG A 155 -7.34 13.74 10.06
N LEU A 156 -6.73 12.56 10.01
CA LEU A 156 -5.42 12.35 9.40
C LEU A 156 -5.50 12.23 7.87
N PHE A 157 -6.63 11.77 7.32
CA PHE A 157 -6.85 11.76 5.87
C PHE A 157 -7.28 13.14 5.33
N MET A 158 -7.99 13.96 6.12
CA MET A 158 -8.52 15.25 5.66
C MET A 158 -7.48 16.18 4.99
N PRO A 159 -6.24 16.33 5.49
CA PRO A 159 -5.21 17.14 4.81
C PRO A 159 -4.69 16.53 3.51
N LEU A 160 -4.87 15.22 3.29
CA LEU A 160 -4.41 14.50 2.11
C LEU A 160 -5.38 14.64 0.94
N ASP A 161 -6.64 14.97 1.22
CA ASP A 161 -7.66 15.23 0.21
C ASP A 161 -7.33 16.51 -0.57
N HIS A 162 -6.84 16.33 -1.80
CA HIS A 162 -6.59 17.45 -2.70
C HIS A 162 -7.93 18.02 -3.18
N PRO A 163 -8.15 19.36 -3.13
CA PRO A 163 -9.43 19.98 -3.50
C PRO A 163 -9.85 19.79 -4.97
N GLY A 164 -8.99 19.22 -5.82
CA GLY A 164 -9.29 18.84 -7.20
C GLY A 164 -9.68 17.37 -7.41
N ARG A 165 -9.61 16.52 -6.37
CA ARG A 165 -10.02 15.12 -6.46
C ARG A 165 -11.45 15.01 -5.93
N THR A 166 -12.43 15.42 -6.73
CA THR A 166 -13.81 14.97 -6.52
C THR A 166 -13.83 13.46 -6.71
N LEU A 167 -13.71 12.72 -5.62
CA LEU A 167 -14.17 11.34 -5.61
C LEU A 167 -15.66 11.38 -6.01
N PRO A 168 -16.11 10.59 -7.00
CA PRO A 168 -17.53 10.47 -7.25
C PRO A 168 -18.18 10.08 -5.92
N SER A 169 -19.22 10.81 -5.52
CA SER A 169 -19.91 10.56 -4.26
C SER A 169 -20.27 9.06 -4.19
N PRO A 170 -20.21 8.40 -3.02
CA PRO A 170 -20.50 6.96 -2.86
C PRO A 170 -21.88 6.50 -3.37
N LEU A 171 -22.73 7.43 -3.82
CA LEU A 171 -24.05 7.19 -4.37
C LEU A 171 -24.13 7.27 -5.90
N GLU A 172 -23.05 7.65 -6.59
CA GLU A 172 -23.00 7.67 -8.06
C GLU A 172 -22.42 6.35 -8.58
N SER A 173 -23.13 5.25 -8.33
CA SER A 173 -22.91 4.00 -9.07
C SER A 173 -23.21 4.26 -10.56
N PRO A 174 -22.31 3.94 -11.50
CA PRO A 174 -22.58 4.06 -12.93
C PRO A 174 -23.62 3.00 -13.31
N GLY A 175 -24.90 3.38 -13.21
CA GLY A 175 -26.05 2.49 -13.42
C GLY A 175 -27.30 2.84 -12.60
N GLY A 176 -27.20 3.72 -11.59
CA GLY A 176 -28.37 4.19 -10.85
C GLY A 176 -29.25 5.14 -11.68
N PRO A 177 -30.60 5.12 -11.50
CA PRO A 177 -31.47 6.05 -12.20
C PRO A 177 -31.11 7.50 -11.83
N ARG A 178 -30.78 8.31 -12.84
CA ARG A 178 -30.52 9.74 -12.67
C ARG A 178 -31.81 10.46 -12.29
N CYS A 179 -32.01 10.78 -11.01
CA CYS A 179 -33.04 11.74 -10.62
C CYS A 179 -32.45 13.16 -10.74
N VAL A 180 -32.62 13.79 -11.90
CA VAL A 180 -32.29 15.21 -12.10
C VAL A 180 -33.38 16.04 -11.42
N ALA A 181 -33.03 16.77 -10.37
CA ALA A 181 -33.94 17.73 -9.76
C ALA A 181 -34.03 18.99 -10.64
N ALA A 182 -35.08 19.11 -11.44
CA ALA A 182 -35.47 20.40 -11.99
C ALA A 182 -35.98 21.30 -10.85
N ARG A 183 -35.49 22.54 -10.77
CA ARG A 183 -35.90 23.49 -9.73
C ARG A 183 -37.41 23.74 -9.83
N GLY A 184 -38.14 23.48 -8.74
CA GLY A 184 -39.54 23.87 -8.59
C GLY A 184 -40.61 22.78 -8.79
N MET A 185 -40.25 21.49 -8.92
CA MET A 185 -41.25 20.41 -8.98
C MET A 185 -40.99 19.28 -7.97
N PRO A 186 -42.05 18.62 -7.43
CA PRO A 186 -41.89 17.46 -6.56
C PRO A 186 -41.23 16.31 -7.33
N ARG A 187 -40.26 15.65 -6.68
CA ARG A 187 -39.45 14.58 -7.26
C ARG A 187 -40.33 13.40 -7.67
N ARG A 188 -40.60 13.25 -8.96
CA ARG A 188 -41.07 11.97 -9.54
C ARG A 188 -39.86 11.25 -10.14
N CYS A 189 -39.28 10.33 -9.39
CA CYS A 189 -38.38 9.33 -9.97
C CYS A 189 -39.27 8.29 -10.68
N SER A 190 -39.23 8.26 -12.01
CA SER A 190 -39.94 7.24 -12.78
C SER A 190 -39.24 5.90 -12.58
N SER A 191 -39.90 4.97 -11.89
CA SER A 191 -39.47 3.58 -11.81
C SER A 191 -39.56 2.95 -13.19
N ARG A 192 -38.41 2.64 -13.79
CA ARG A 192 -38.36 1.82 -15.01
C ARG A 192 -38.82 0.40 -14.65
N PRO A 193 -39.82 -0.19 -15.34
CA PRO A 193 -40.30 -1.52 -15.00
C PRO A 193 -39.28 -2.59 -15.41
N GLY A 194 -38.81 -3.34 -14.41
CA GLY A 194 -38.58 -4.79 -14.46
C GLY A 194 -37.46 -5.35 -15.35
N LYS A 195 -36.32 -5.68 -14.74
CA LYS A 195 -35.74 -7.02 -14.87
C LYS A 195 -35.42 -7.55 -13.48
N THR A 196 -36.14 -8.59 -13.09
CA THR A 196 -36.00 -9.33 -11.84
C THR A 196 -34.58 -9.92 -11.74
N LEU A 197 -33.71 -9.29 -10.95
CA LEU A 197 -32.49 -9.92 -10.47
C LEU A 197 -32.85 -10.80 -9.29
N GLY A 198 -32.46 -12.08 -9.41
CA GLY A 198 -32.75 -13.14 -8.45
C GLY A 198 -32.28 -12.81 -7.03
N ALA A 199 -33.08 -13.28 -6.08
CA ALA A 199 -32.84 -13.20 -4.66
C ALA A 199 -31.45 -13.74 -4.30
N TRP A 200 -30.66 -12.92 -3.60
CA TRP A 200 -29.43 -13.36 -2.95
C TRP A 200 -29.81 -14.20 -1.71
N PRO A 201 -29.24 -15.40 -1.53
CA PRO A 201 -29.51 -16.19 -0.34
C PRO A 201 -28.88 -15.52 0.89
N SER A 202 -29.71 -15.35 1.91
CA SER A 202 -29.37 -14.84 3.24
C SER A 202 -28.23 -15.69 3.84
N ARG A 203 -27.07 -15.09 4.08
CA ARG A 203 -26.00 -15.76 4.83
C ARG A 203 -26.41 -15.92 6.31
N PRO A 204 -26.19 -17.09 6.94
CA PRO A 204 -26.48 -17.28 8.35
C PRO A 204 -25.53 -16.45 9.23
N ARG A 205 -26.09 -15.79 10.25
CA ARG A 205 -25.36 -15.13 11.33
C ARG A 205 -24.62 -16.19 12.16
N ASN A 206 -23.32 -16.33 11.95
CA ASN A 206 -22.46 -17.11 12.84
C ASN A 206 -22.20 -16.30 14.12
N ARG A 207 -22.86 -16.67 15.23
CA ARG A 207 -22.47 -16.25 16.59
C ARG A 207 -21.24 -17.07 16.99
N SER A 208 -20.05 -16.55 16.76
CA SER A 208 -18.82 -17.13 17.32
C SER A 208 -18.79 -16.91 18.84
N ARG A 209 -18.77 -18.05 19.54
CA ARG A 209 -18.36 -18.21 20.93
C ARG A 209 -16.94 -17.68 21.14
N GLY A 210 -16.66 -17.24 22.36
CA GLY A 210 -15.44 -16.54 22.76
C GLY A 210 -14.13 -17.19 22.29
N MET A 211 -13.41 -16.46 21.44
CA MET A 211 -11.97 -16.60 21.28
C MET A 211 -11.34 -15.71 22.35
N THR A 212 -10.92 -16.30 23.47
CA THR A 212 -9.85 -15.72 24.27
C THR A 212 -8.68 -15.47 23.34
N SER A 213 -8.35 -14.19 23.13
CA SER A 213 -7.40 -13.76 22.12
C SER A 213 -6.02 -14.38 22.38
N VAL A 214 -5.32 -14.76 21.32
CA VAL A 214 -3.90 -15.17 21.36
C VAL A 214 -3.01 -14.12 22.08
N TRP A 215 -3.51 -12.88 22.18
CA TRP A 215 -2.91 -11.76 22.91
C TRP A 215 -2.86 -11.97 24.44
N GLU A 216 -3.84 -12.65 25.06
CA GLU A 216 -3.81 -12.96 26.50
C GLU A 216 -2.74 -14.00 26.83
N ILE A 217 -2.48 -14.94 25.92
CA ILE A 217 -1.44 -15.97 26.09
C ILE A 217 -0.04 -15.35 25.99
N SER A 218 0.16 -14.38 25.09
CA SER A 218 1.45 -13.70 24.94
C SER A 218 1.77 -12.76 26.11
N ARG A 219 0.77 -12.06 26.67
CA ARG A 219 0.94 -11.19 27.86
C ARG A 219 1.31 -12.00 29.11
N ALA A 220 0.71 -13.18 29.30
CA ALA A 220 1.03 -14.07 30.41
C ALA A 220 2.46 -14.67 30.32
N ARG A 221 3.02 -14.77 29.11
CA ARG A 221 4.37 -15.35 28.90
C ARG A 221 5.49 -14.33 29.13
N LEU A 222 5.25 -13.04 28.88
CA LEU A 222 6.18 -11.95 29.21
C LEU A 222 6.24 -11.68 30.72
N ALA A 223 5.10 -11.64 31.41
CA ALA A 223 5.06 -11.43 32.87
C ALA A 223 5.80 -12.53 33.67
N ARG A 224 5.83 -13.78 33.17
CA ARG A 224 6.59 -14.89 33.81
C ARG A 224 8.10 -14.84 33.55
N ARG A 225 8.54 -14.05 32.56
CA ARG A 225 9.97 -13.92 32.22
C ARG A 225 10.63 -12.85 33.09
N ASP A 226 9.88 -11.81 33.46
CA ASP A 226 10.36 -10.74 34.35
C ASP A 226 10.41 -11.18 35.82
N SER A 227 9.51 -12.06 36.27
CA SER A 227 9.55 -12.60 37.64
C SER A 227 10.73 -13.56 37.91
N ARG A 228 11.45 -14.01 36.88
CA ARG A 228 12.66 -14.85 37.01
C ARG A 228 13.97 -14.07 36.95
N ARG A 229 13.92 -12.73 36.87
CA ARG A 229 15.09 -11.85 36.78
C ARG A 229 15.26 -10.90 37.97
N ALA A 230 14.41 -10.99 39.00
CA ALA A 230 14.66 -10.31 40.25
C ALA A 230 15.69 -11.12 41.09
N PRO A 231 16.73 -10.47 41.65
CA PRO A 231 17.75 -11.12 42.47
C PRO A 231 17.21 -11.63 43.81
#